data_AF-A0AAU8CG45-F1
#
_entry.id   AF-A0AAU8CG45-F1
#
_cell.length_a   1.000
_cell.length_b   1.000
_cell.length_c   1.000
_cell.angle_alpha   90.00
_cell.angle_beta   90.00
_cell.angle_gamma   90.00
#
_symmetry.space_group_name_H-M   'P 1'
#
loop_
_entity.id
_entity.type
_entity.pdbx_description
1 polymer ?
#
loop_
_entity_poly.entity_id
_entity_poly.type
_entity_poly.pdbx_seq_one_letter_code
_entity_poly.pdbx_strand_id
1 'polypeptide(L)'
;MAREIRFELDDDQHEKMREIKNEQGRTWAGLFVAGVRELEGTNSGDRLDGLKHDWDKDQRVFPEPGNDRLGSFKAGWTKAENGEEFGPRALEGLSWHNLGWRLGMIFDDTPTDLKEELYRWCVEQQKETQEEE
;
A
#
# COMPACT_ATOMS: atom_id res chain seq x y z
N MET A 1 -13.34 3.71 -17.16
CA MET A 1 -13.39 2.44 -17.93
C MET A 1 -12.16 1.65 -17.51
N ALA A 2 -12.31 0.57 -16.73
CA ALA A 2 -11.17 -0.27 -16.38
C ALA A 2 -10.65 -0.95 -17.65
N ARG A 3 -9.34 -0.88 -17.91
CA ARG A 3 -8.71 -1.46 -19.09
C ARG A 3 -8.34 -2.90 -18.72
N GLU A 4 -9.05 -3.87 -19.29
CA GLU A 4 -8.74 -5.29 -19.07
C GLU A 4 -7.59 -5.71 -20.00
N ILE A 5 -6.54 -6.30 -19.43
CA ILE A 5 -5.41 -6.84 -20.18
C ILE A 5 -5.39 -8.35 -19.93
N ARG A 6 -5.41 -9.15 -21.00
CA ARG A 6 -5.31 -10.61 -20.94
C ARG A 6 -4.05 -11.06 -21.67
N PHE A 7 -3.32 -11.98 -21.04
CA PHE A 7 -2.19 -12.66 -21.62
C PHE A 7 -2.46 -14.17 -21.57
N GLU A 8 -2.20 -14.86 -22.67
CA GLU A 8 -2.16 -16.31 -22.68
C GLU A 8 -0.74 -16.76 -22.38
N LEU A 9 -0.59 -17.66 -21.42
CA LEU A 9 0.68 -18.28 -21.05
C LEU A 9 0.61 -19.75 -21.46
N ASP A 10 1.72 -20.27 -21.97
CA ASP A 10 1.87 -21.72 -22.09
C ASP A 10 2.05 -22.38 -20.72
N ASP A 11 1.99 -23.72 -20.67
CA ASP A 11 2.02 -24.48 -19.42
C ASP A 11 3.34 -24.25 -18.65
N ASP A 12 4.47 -24.16 -19.36
CA ASP A 12 5.79 -23.94 -18.76
C ASP A 12 5.91 -22.52 -18.17
N GLN A 13 5.42 -21.51 -18.90
CA GLN A 13 5.35 -20.13 -18.44
C GLN A 13 4.42 -19.97 -17.24
N HIS A 14 3.26 -20.63 -17.27
CA HIS A 14 2.31 -20.59 -16.18
C HIS A 14 2.91 -21.20 -14.91
N GLU A 15 3.57 -22.37 -15.01
CA GLU A 15 4.19 -23.01 -13.84
C GLU A 15 5.32 -22.17 -13.27
N LYS A 16 6.19 -21.61 -14.12
CA LYS A 16 7.25 -20.71 -13.69
C LYS A 16 6.72 -19.46 -13.00
N MET A 17 5.68 -18.82 -13.53
CA MET A 17 5.10 -17.66 -12.86
C MET A 17 4.38 -18.04 -11.57
N ARG A 18 3.81 -19.26 -11.48
CA ARG A 18 3.18 -19.77 -10.26
C ARG A 18 4.19 -19.97 -9.15
N GLU A 19 5.37 -20.52 -9.46
CA GLU A 19 6.49 -20.64 -8.52
C GLU A 19 6.88 -19.27 -7.97
N ILE A 20 7.18 -18.31 -8.86
CA ILE A 20 7.55 -16.94 -8.48
C ILE A 20 6.46 -16.29 -7.61
N LYS A 21 5.19 -16.43 -8.02
CA LYS A 21 4.05 -15.90 -7.28
C LYS A 21 4.00 -16.46 -5.85
N ASN A 22 4.21 -17.77 -5.69
CA ASN A 22 4.16 -18.43 -4.40
C ASN A 22 5.38 -18.09 -3.53
N GLU A 23 6.58 -18.05 -4.12
CA GLU A 23 7.80 -17.63 -3.42
C GLU A 23 7.70 -16.20 -2.89
N GLN A 24 7.09 -15.29 -3.66
CA GLN A 24 6.88 -13.91 -3.26
C GLN A 24 5.61 -13.70 -2.41
N GLY A 25 4.83 -14.76 -2.14
CA GLY A 25 3.57 -14.66 -1.40
C GLY A 25 2.53 -13.75 -2.06
N ARG A 26 2.56 -13.59 -3.39
CA ARG A 26 1.68 -12.65 -4.12
C ARG A 26 0.41 -13.31 -4.65
N THR A 27 -0.57 -12.47 -4.99
CA THR A 27 -1.65 -12.82 -5.92
C THR A 27 -1.16 -12.70 -7.37
N TRP A 28 -1.92 -13.24 -8.33
CA TRP A 28 -1.61 -13.08 -9.75
C TRP A 28 -1.62 -11.60 -10.17
N ALA A 29 -2.62 -10.82 -9.74
CA ALA A 29 -2.67 -9.38 -9.99
C ALA A 29 -1.45 -8.66 -9.41
N GLY A 30 -1.06 -8.99 -8.17
CA GLY A 30 0.12 -8.42 -7.53
C GLY A 30 1.43 -8.75 -8.26
N LEU A 31 1.57 -9.97 -8.79
CA LEU A 31 2.72 -10.35 -9.59
C LEU A 31 2.79 -9.54 -10.90
N PHE A 32 1.66 -9.39 -11.61
CA PHE A 32 1.61 -8.61 -12.85
C PHE A 32 1.95 -7.13 -12.62
N VAL A 33 1.40 -6.52 -11.56
CA VAL A 33 1.71 -5.14 -11.18
C VAL A 33 3.19 -4.98 -10.87
N ALA A 34 3.79 -5.91 -10.11
CA ALA A 34 5.21 -5.89 -9.80
C ALA A 34 6.07 -5.99 -11.07
N GLY A 35 5.74 -6.90 -11.99
CA GLY A 35 6.46 -7.07 -13.26
C GLY A 35 6.35 -5.85 -14.19
N VAL A 36 5.17 -5.22 -14.29
CA VAL A 36 5.00 -3.98 -15.07
C VAL A 36 5.87 -2.85 -14.51
N ARG A 37 5.88 -2.69 -13.18
CA ARG A 37 6.71 -1.68 -12.51
C ARG A 37 8.21 -1.91 -12.73
N GLU A 38 8.65 -3.15 -12.69
CA GLU A 38 10.05 -3.50 -12.96
C GLU A 38 10.45 -3.20 -14.42
N LEU A 39 9.54 -3.44 -15.37
CA LEU A 39 9.73 -3.14 -16.79
C LEU A 39 9.72 -1.64 -17.11
N GLU A 40 8.93 -0.85 -16.38
CA GLU A 40 8.92 0.61 -16.51
C GLU A 40 10.18 1.27 -15.93
N GLY A 41 11.07 0.49 -15.32
CA GLY A 41 12.32 1.00 -14.77
C GLY A 41 12.09 1.99 -13.63
N THR A 42 10.98 1.85 -12.89
CA THR A 42 10.66 2.73 -11.78
C THR A 42 11.79 2.66 -10.76
N ASN A 43 12.60 3.72 -10.73
CA ASN A 43 13.75 3.80 -9.85
C ASN A 43 13.21 3.70 -8.41
N SER A 44 13.86 2.93 -7.55
CA SER A 44 13.41 2.73 -6.16
C SER A 44 13.22 4.05 -5.38
N GLY A 45 13.79 5.16 -5.87
CA GLY A 45 13.55 6.52 -5.37
C GLY A 45 12.13 7.05 -5.62
N ASP A 46 11.51 6.78 -6.77
CA ASP A 46 10.12 7.21 -7.06
C ASP A 46 9.12 6.44 -6.20
N ARG A 47 9.44 5.18 -5.87
CA ARG A 47 8.67 4.34 -4.94
C ARG A 47 8.66 4.89 -3.51
N LEU A 48 9.66 5.69 -3.12
CA LEU A 48 9.74 6.35 -1.81
C LEU A 48 9.26 7.80 -1.82
N ASP A 49 9.03 8.42 -2.99
CA ASP A 49 8.62 9.82 -3.05
C ASP A 49 7.20 10.02 -2.50
N GLY A 50 6.32 9.02 -2.69
CA GLY A 50 5.02 8.95 -2.03
C GLY A 50 5.09 8.64 -0.52
N LEU A 51 6.25 8.26 0.02
CA LEU A 51 6.45 8.06 1.46
C LEU A 51 6.92 9.32 2.19
N LYS A 52 7.48 10.29 1.48
CA LYS A 52 7.79 11.59 2.07
C LYS A 52 6.48 12.24 2.50
N HIS A 53 6.40 12.62 3.77
CA HIS A 53 5.28 13.36 4.32
C HIS A 53 5.81 14.60 5.01
N ASP A 54 5.13 15.72 4.77
CA ASP A 54 5.34 16.95 5.51
C ASP A 54 4.54 16.84 6.82
N TRP A 55 5.21 16.60 7.94
CA TRP A 55 4.55 16.39 9.24
C TRP A 55 3.66 17.57 9.66
N ASP A 56 3.95 18.78 9.17
CA ASP A 56 3.10 19.97 9.36
C ASP A 56 1.73 19.86 8.64
N LYS A 57 1.55 18.82 7.82
CA LYS A 57 0.32 18.47 7.09
C LYS A 57 -0.23 17.10 7.50
N ASP A 58 0.03 16.65 8.73
CA ASP A 58 -0.68 15.49 9.27
C ASP A 58 -2.18 15.81 9.42
N GLN A 59 -3.00 15.13 8.63
CA GLN A 59 -4.47 15.26 8.59
C GLN A 59 -5.15 14.03 9.20
N ARG A 60 -4.40 13.14 9.85
CA ARG A 60 -4.96 11.96 10.51
C ARG A 60 -5.86 12.43 11.64
N VAL A 61 -7.15 12.24 11.47
CA VAL A 61 -8.10 12.45 12.57
C VAL A 61 -7.85 11.37 13.62
N PHE A 62 -7.72 11.78 14.87
CA PHE A 62 -7.47 10.86 15.99
C PHE A 62 -8.51 9.72 16.01
N PRO A 63 -8.10 8.47 16.29
CA PRO A 63 -9.04 7.37 16.39
C PRO A 63 -9.84 7.48 17.69
N GLU A 64 -11.02 8.08 17.60
CA GLU A 64 -12.00 8.10 18.68
C GLU A 64 -12.91 6.87 18.62
N PRO A 65 -13.47 6.44 19.77
CA PRO A 65 -14.46 5.36 19.82
C PRO A 65 -15.61 5.60 18.82
N GLY A 66 -15.83 4.65 17.91
CA GLY A 66 -16.89 4.73 16.88
C GLY A 66 -16.46 5.25 15.51
N ASN A 67 -15.18 5.60 15.32
CA ASN A 67 -14.65 6.04 14.03
C ASN A 67 -13.90 4.89 13.31
N ASP A 68 -14.28 4.56 12.08
CA ASP A 68 -13.69 3.43 11.33
C ASP A 68 -12.34 3.82 10.65
N ARG A 69 -11.37 4.19 11.48
CA ARG A 69 -10.02 4.57 11.03
C ARG A 69 -9.20 3.34 10.63
N LEU A 70 -9.39 2.23 11.33
CA LEU A 70 -8.78 0.96 10.96
C LEU A 70 -9.29 0.47 9.60
N GLY A 71 -10.60 0.54 9.33
CA GLY A 71 -11.16 0.21 8.02
C GLY A 71 -10.62 1.13 6.92
N SER A 72 -10.52 2.44 7.19
CA SER A 72 -9.92 3.40 6.25
C SER A 72 -8.46 3.05 5.92
N PHE A 73 -7.67 2.69 6.93
CA PHE A 73 -6.29 2.26 6.78
C PHE A 73 -6.17 0.98 5.95
N LYS A 74 -6.92 -0.07 6.31
CA LYS A 74 -6.94 -1.34 5.57
C LYS A 74 -7.39 -1.14 4.12
N ALA A 75 -8.39 -0.30 3.89
CA ALA A 75 -8.86 0.02 2.55
C ALA A 75 -7.75 0.66 1.70
N GLY A 76 -6.96 1.57 2.28
CA GLY A 76 -5.80 2.16 1.60
C GLY A 76 -4.75 1.12 1.25
N TRP A 77 -4.46 0.21 2.16
CA TRP A 77 -3.52 -0.88 1.93
C TRP A 77 -3.97 -1.79 0.78
N THR A 78 -5.23 -2.19 0.77
CA THR A 78 -5.80 -3.01 -0.31
C THR A 78 -5.74 -2.31 -1.66
N LYS A 79 -5.86 -0.97 -1.70
CA LYS A 79 -5.66 -0.20 -2.93
C LYS A 79 -4.24 -0.35 -3.48
N ALA A 80 -3.24 -0.32 -2.61
CA ALA A 80 -1.84 -0.53 -3.01
C ALA A 80 -1.59 -1.97 -3.48
N GLU A 81 -2.14 -2.97 -2.79
CA GLU A 81 -2.06 -4.40 -3.18
C GLU A 81 -2.68 -4.65 -4.57
N ASN A 82 -3.75 -3.94 -4.89
CA ASN A 82 -4.40 -3.99 -6.21
C ASN A 82 -3.65 -3.20 -7.29
N GLY A 83 -2.53 -2.55 -6.95
CA GLY A 83 -1.73 -1.76 -7.87
C GLY A 83 -2.32 -0.39 -8.19
N GLU A 84 -3.30 0.09 -7.43
CA GLU A 84 -3.85 1.43 -7.65
C GLU A 84 -2.84 2.50 -7.23
N GLU A 85 -2.69 3.52 -8.06
CA GLU A 85 -1.77 4.64 -7.80
C GLU A 85 -2.52 5.85 -7.23
N PHE A 86 -2.00 6.40 -6.14
CA PHE A 86 -2.50 7.67 -5.60
C PHE A 86 -1.75 8.81 -6.27
N GLY A 87 -2.52 9.71 -6.91
CA GLY A 87 -1.96 10.90 -7.52
C GLY A 87 -1.42 11.90 -6.48
N PRO A 88 -0.60 12.88 -6.89
CA PRO A 88 0.07 13.82 -5.98
C PRO A 88 -0.87 14.54 -5.00
N ARG A 89 -2.09 14.88 -5.45
CA ARG A 89 -3.11 15.52 -4.60
C ARG A 89 -3.58 14.62 -3.46
N ALA A 90 -3.70 13.30 -3.67
CA ALA A 90 -4.10 12.36 -2.63
C ALA A 90 -2.99 12.12 -1.59
N LEU A 91 -1.75 12.48 -1.94
CA LEU A 91 -0.55 12.33 -1.12
C LEU A 91 -0.08 13.64 -0.49
N GLU A 92 -0.75 14.77 -0.74
CA GLU A 92 -0.35 16.10 -0.23
C GLU A 92 -0.45 16.24 1.30
N GLY A 93 -1.28 15.42 1.95
CA GLY A 93 -1.39 15.31 3.40
C GLY A 93 -1.26 13.85 3.86
N LEU A 94 -1.31 13.62 5.18
CA LEU A 94 -1.35 12.27 5.76
C LEU A 94 -2.72 12.00 6.35
N SER A 95 -3.44 11.04 5.77
CA SER A 95 -4.71 10.51 6.28
C SER A 95 -4.52 9.03 6.60
N TRP A 96 -5.41 8.44 7.40
CA TRP A 96 -5.35 6.99 7.65
C TRP A 96 -5.40 6.17 6.37
N HIS A 97 -6.17 6.62 5.38
CA HIS A 97 -6.30 5.94 4.10
C HIS A 97 -5.01 5.99 3.28
N ASN A 98 -4.40 7.16 3.11
CA ASN A 98 -3.17 7.24 2.34
C ASN A 98 -1.95 6.69 3.09
N LEU A 99 -1.94 6.69 4.43
CA LEU A 99 -0.93 5.99 5.23
C LEU A 99 -1.02 4.48 4.98
N GLY A 100 -2.22 3.91 5.02
CA GLY A 100 -2.43 2.51 4.67
C GLY A 100 -1.95 2.18 3.26
N TRP A 101 -2.26 3.05 2.29
CA TRP A 101 -1.77 2.89 0.91
C TRP A 101 -0.24 2.94 0.82
N ARG A 102 0.40 3.92 1.46
CA ARG A 102 1.86 4.07 1.51
C ARG A 102 2.53 2.82 2.08
N LEU A 103 2.03 2.30 3.19
CA LEU A 103 2.58 1.08 3.81
C LEU A 103 2.31 -0.16 2.94
N GLY A 104 1.15 -0.27 2.29
CA GLY A 104 0.89 -1.35 1.33
C GLY A 104 1.82 -1.32 0.11
N MET A 105 2.25 -0.14 -0.33
CA MET A 105 3.27 0.00 -1.37
C MET A 105 4.67 -0.46 -0.91
N ILE A 106 4.95 -0.47 0.39
CA ILE A 106 6.22 -0.97 0.95
C ILE A 106 6.16 -2.48 1.16
N PHE A 107 5.16 -2.92 1.90
CA PHE A 107 5.10 -4.25 2.50
C PHE A 107 4.33 -5.26 1.64
N ASP A 108 3.69 -4.82 0.56
CA ASP A 108 2.92 -5.66 -0.36
C ASP A 108 1.85 -6.49 0.40
N ASP A 109 1.57 -7.72 -0.05
CA ASP A 109 0.56 -8.62 0.52
C ASP A 109 0.90 -8.96 1.98
N THR A 110 0.16 -8.36 2.91
CA THR A 110 0.40 -8.49 4.35
C THR A 110 -0.84 -9.05 5.05
N PRO A 111 -0.71 -10.05 5.93
CA PRO A 111 -1.82 -10.56 6.74
C PRO A 111 -2.59 -9.47 7.48
N THR A 112 -3.90 -9.64 7.61
CA THR A 112 -4.80 -8.66 8.26
C THR A 112 -4.35 -8.30 9.67
N ASP A 113 -3.90 -9.27 10.47
CA ASP A 113 -3.50 -9.04 11.86
C ASP A 113 -2.24 -8.16 11.94
N LEU A 114 -1.27 -8.36 11.05
CA LEU A 114 -0.07 -7.51 10.99
C LEU A 114 -0.40 -6.08 10.52
N LYS A 115 -1.39 -5.92 9.62
CA LYS A 115 -1.92 -4.60 9.25
C LYS A 115 -2.53 -3.90 10.47
N GLU A 116 -3.23 -4.63 11.34
CA GLU A 116 -3.79 -4.07 12.58
C GLU A 116 -2.72 -3.67 13.59
N GLU A 117 -1.67 -4.48 13.75
CA GLU A 117 -0.56 -4.16 14.64
C GLU A 117 0.17 -2.90 14.18
N LEU A 118 0.49 -2.79 12.90
CA LEU A 118 1.09 -1.58 12.32
C LEU A 118 0.18 -0.35 12.48
N TYR A 119 -1.13 -0.52 12.29
CA TYR A 119 -2.08 0.55 12.54
C TYR A 119 -2.03 1.03 13.99
N ARG A 120 -2.01 0.12 14.98
CA ARG A 120 -1.93 0.48 16.40
C ARG A 120 -0.64 1.23 16.71
N TRP A 121 0.49 0.77 16.19
CA TRP A 121 1.77 1.47 16.33
C TRP A 121 1.70 2.89 15.74
N CYS A 122 1.09 3.08 14.55
CA CYS A 122 0.93 4.40 13.97
C CYS A 122 0.02 5.33 14.79
N VAL A 123 -0.95 4.78 15.53
CA VAL A 123 -1.81 5.54 16.46
C VAL A 123 -1.02 5.97 17.70
N GLU A 124 -0.18 5.10 18.23
CA GLU A 124 0.71 5.42 19.35
C GLU A 124 1.72 6.50 18.96
N GLN A 125 2.35 6.36 17.80
CA GLN A 125 3.23 7.38 17.24
C GLN A 125 2.52 8.75 17.09
N GLN A 126 1.27 8.75 16.60
CA GLN A 126 0.50 9.99 16.49
C GLN A 126 0.26 10.65 17.84
N LYS A 127 -0.01 9.85 18.89
CA LYS A 127 -0.20 10.36 20.26
C LYS A 127 1.07 11.00 20.79
N GLU A 128 2.19 10.30 20.70
CA GLU A 128 3.48 10.78 21.22
C GLU A 128 3.93 12.07 20.53
N THR A 129 3.76 12.18 19.21
CA THR A 129 4.15 13.38 18.47
C THR A 129 3.31 14.62 18.82
N GLN A 130 2.05 14.45 19.23
CA GLN A 130 1.20 15.56 19.68
C GLN A 130 1.43 15.96 21.15
N GLU A 131 2.04 15.10 21.98
CA GLU A 131 2.41 15.43 23.35
C GLU A 131 3.72 16.23 23.44
N GLU A 132 4.52 16.21 22.38
CA GLU A 132 5.81 16.93 22.28
C GLU A 132 5.70 18.33 21.62
N GLU A 133 4.54 18.70 21.07
CA GLU A 133 4.22 20.04 20.51
C GLU A 133 3.51 20.96 21.52
#